data_AF-A0A899FXV5-F1
#
_entry.id   AF-A0A899FXV5-F1
#
_cell.length_a   1.000
_cell.length_b   1.000
_cell.length_c   1.000
_cell.angle_alpha   90.00
_cell.angle_beta   90.00
_cell.angle_gamma   90.00
#
_symmetry.space_group_name_H-M   'P 1'
#
loop_
_entity.id
_entity.type
_entity.pdbx_description
1 polymer ?
#
loop_
_entity_poly.entity_id
_entity_poly.type
_entity_poly.pdbx_seq_one_letter_code
_entity_poly.pdbx_strand_id
1 'polypeptide(L)'
;MDSEIKYLEKKIKKLKLELSNKKKELRRNINNKKHNGLYLEEFERYGRQIIIPEIGIEGQKILKEAKVLVIGAGGLGCPALTYLTGAGIGTIGIVDGDCIDISNCHRQILHTSSKLGQKKVNSAIEYLKDLNPFVGFVNYSTHISPSSAIDIIKPYDIILDCTDNQSIRYLISDTCVFLKKPLISASAIRTEGQLCIYGFRGSCCYRCLFPTPSPKETNQTCENNGILGMVVGVMGTLQALEVIKILLSQQLLSKYNNIETNNYVPYMTIFSAFSVPQFRFIKLRPRKSSCPSCGDKPLITKNIIEEGSYYNLNTICKEEILEKDQRITVQGNSIFQSKKKHQIILIDVRDETEFKICSIPFSINIPLADLYNLPCLPIDKNKQIYVICRSGNSSQLAVKLLYERFNISNVKDVIGGLKSWSTINKEFPIY
;
A
#
# COMPACT_ATOMS: atom_id res chain seq x y z
N MET A 1 -43.86 -0.02 46.54
CA MET A 1 -44.06 0.25 45.10
C MET A 1 -42.71 0.48 44.40
N ASP A 2 -41.89 1.46 44.80
CA ASP A 2 -40.59 1.73 44.14
C ASP A 2 -39.54 0.63 44.28
N SER A 3 -39.51 -0.08 45.41
CA SER A 3 -38.59 -1.21 45.63
C SER A 3 -38.89 -2.39 44.71
N GLU A 4 -40.17 -2.61 44.41
CA GLU A 4 -40.66 -3.70 43.59
C GLU A 4 -40.43 -3.43 42.10
N ILE A 5 -40.64 -2.17 41.67
CA ILE A 5 -40.29 -1.71 40.31
C ILE A 5 -38.79 -1.90 40.04
N LYS A 6 -37.93 -1.44 40.96
CA LYS A 6 -36.47 -1.54 40.81
C LYS A 6 -35.97 -3.01 40.78
N TYR A 7 -36.64 -3.89 41.52
CA TYR A 7 -36.37 -5.32 41.47
C TYR A 7 -36.77 -5.94 40.13
N LEU A 8 -37.95 -5.60 39.60
CA LEU A 8 -38.44 -6.07 38.31
C LEU A 8 -37.55 -5.59 37.15
N GLU A 9 -37.08 -4.34 37.17
CA GLU A 9 -36.14 -3.81 36.15
C GLU A 9 -34.83 -4.58 36.11
N LYS A 10 -34.25 -4.87 37.29
CA LYS A 10 -33.01 -5.66 37.40
C LYS A 10 -33.22 -7.10 36.87
N LYS A 11 -34.39 -7.68 37.15
CA LYS A 11 -34.77 -9.01 36.65
C LYS A 11 -34.96 -9.02 35.14
N ILE A 12 -35.62 -8.01 34.56
CA ILE A 12 -35.78 -7.84 33.10
C ILE A 12 -34.41 -7.72 32.44
N LYS A 13 -33.49 -6.91 33.00
CA LYS A 13 -32.14 -6.75 32.46
C LYS A 13 -31.36 -8.07 32.45
N LYS A 14 -31.46 -8.86 33.54
CA LYS A 14 -30.84 -10.19 33.63
C LYS A 14 -31.43 -11.16 32.60
N LEU A 15 -32.76 -11.23 32.49
CA LEU A 15 -33.45 -12.10 31.54
C LEU A 15 -33.15 -11.75 30.09
N LYS A 16 -33.03 -10.45 29.74
CA LYS A 16 -32.61 -10.00 28.41
C LYS A 16 -31.19 -10.47 28.07
N LEU A 17 -30.27 -10.43 29.05
CA LEU A 17 -28.91 -10.92 28.88
C LEU A 17 -28.88 -12.45 28.69
N GLU A 18 -29.61 -13.20 29.52
CA GLU A 18 -29.75 -14.66 29.39
C GLU A 18 -30.38 -15.08 28.06
N LEU A 19 -31.42 -14.38 27.61
CA LEU A 19 -32.06 -14.62 26.31
C LEU A 19 -31.11 -14.34 25.14
N SER A 20 -30.30 -13.27 25.23
CA SER A 20 -29.25 -12.98 24.25
C SER A 20 -28.21 -14.10 24.19
N ASN A 21 -27.76 -14.59 25.36
CA ASN A 21 -26.79 -15.69 25.44
C ASN A 21 -27.38 -17.01 24.91
N LYS A 22 -28.60 -17.37 25.29
CA LYS A 22 -29.29 -18.56 24.77
C LYS A 22 -29.55 -18.48 23.27
N LYS A 23 -29.88 -17.30 22.72
CA LYS A 23 -30.00 -17.10 21.26
C LYS A 23 -28.66 -17.29 20.55
N LYS A 24 -27.56 -16.81 21.14
CA LYS A 24 -26.19 -17.04 20.62
C LYS A 24 -25.81 -18.53 20.67
N GLU A 25 -26.17 -19.22 21.74
CA GLU A 25 -25.93 -20.65 21.93
C GLU A 25 -26.77 -21.51 20.97
N LEU A 26 -28.05 -21.20 20.81
CA LEU A 26 -28.94 -21.88 19.86
C LEU A 26 -28.48 -21.67 18.41
N ARG A 27 -28.08 -20.44 18.04
CA ARG A 27 -27.46 -20.18 16.74
C ARG A 27 -26.21 -21.04 16.55
N ARG A 28 -25.26 -21.02 17.50
CA ARG A 28 -24.08 -21.89 17.47
C ARG A 28 -24.43 -23.38 17.25
N ASN A 29 -25.46 -23.88 17.91
CA ASN A 29 -25.86 -25.30 17.79
C ASN A 29 -26.50 -25.64 16.44
N ILE A 30 -27.33 -24.75 15.87
CA ILE A 30 -27.91 -24.92 14.52
C ILE A 30 -26.81 -24.79 13.46
N ASN A 31 -25.87 -23.88 13.67
CA ASN A 31 -24.78 -23.58 12.74
C ASN A 31 -23.68 -24.64 12.73
N ASN A 32 -23.64 -25.58 13.66
CA ASN A 32 -22.61 -26.62 13.68
C ASN A 32 -22.86 -27.74 12.65
N LYS A 33 -24.06 -27.84 12.05
CA LYS A 33 -24.31 -28.79 10.96
C LYS A 33 -23.71 -28.27 9.66
N LYS A 34 -22.73 -28.99 9.12
CA LYS A 34 -22.15 -28.73 7.80
C LYS A 34 -22.93 -29.48 6.73
N HIS A 35 -23.32 -28.78 5.68
CA HIS A 35 -23.83 -29.34 4.43
C HIS A 35 -22.77 -29.11 3.35
N ASN A 36 -22.30 -30.17 2.68
CA ASN A 36 -21.21 -30.06 1.70
C ASN A 36 -20.01 -29.23 2.22
N GLY A 37 -19.55 -29.47 3.45
CA GLY A 37 -18.38 -28.76 4.04
C GLY A 37 -18.61 -27.30 4.46
N LEU A 38 -19.80 -26.73 4.21
CA LEU A 38 -20.17 -25.37 4.62
C LEU A 38 -21.28 -25.39 5.68
N TYR A 39 -21.25 -24.41 6.58
CA TYR A 39 -22.33 -24.14 7.53
C TYR A 39 -23.54 -23.51 6.82
N LEU A 40 -24.73 -23.67 7.37
CA LEU A 40 -25.96 -23.10 6.77
C LEU A 40 -25.86 -21.58 6.55
N GLU A 41 -25.30 -20.85 7.50
CA GLU A 41 -25.07 -19.41 7.40
C GLU A 41 -24.08 -19.03 6.29
N GLU A 42 -23.14 -19.91 5.95
CA GLU A 42 -22.23 -19.70 4.83
C GLU A 42 -22.97 -19.85 3.49
N PHE A 43 -23.98 -20.73 3.40
CA PHE A 43 -24.85 -20.77 2.22
C PHE A 43 -25.69 -19.51 2.08
N GLU A 44 -26.23 -18.98 3.17
CA GLU A 44 -26.98 -17.72 3.14
C GLU A 44 -26.09 -16.56 2.69
N ARG A 45 -24.86 -16.50 3.20
CA ARG A 45 -23.89 -15.45 2.88
C ARG A 45 -23.36 -15.56 1.45
N TYR A 46 -22.90 -16.74 1.04
CA TYR A 46 -22.23 -16.95 -0.25
C TYR A 46 -23.17 -17.41 -1.35
N GLY A 47 -24.48 -17.55 -1.11
CA GLY A 47 -25.43 -18.12 -2.07
C GLY A 47 -25.36 -17.45 -3.45
N ARG A 48 -25.28 -16.12 -3.50
CA ARG A 48 -25.15 -15.36 -4.77
C ARG A 48 -23.81 -15.58 -5.49
N GLN A 49 -22.76 -15.94 -4.74
CA GLN A 49 -21.45 -16.27 -5.28
C GLN A 49 -21.42 -17.74 -5.74
N ILE A 50 -22.01 -18.65 -4.98
CA ILE A 50 -22.06 -20.10 -5.26
C ILE A 50 -22.85 -20.40 -6.55
N ILE A 51 -23.90 -19.63 -6.87
CA ILE A 51 -24.65 -19.83 -8.12
C ILE A 51 -23.83 -19.52 -9.38
N ILE A 52 -22.71 -18.80 -9.26
CA ILE A 52 -21.85 -18.48 -10.39
C ILE A 52 -21.18 -19.77 -10.85
N PRO A 53 -21.37 -20.21 -12.11
CA PRO A 53 -20.88 -21.50 -12.57
C PRO A 53 -19.37 -21.69 -12.41
N GLU A 54 -18.59 -20.62 -12.58
CA GLU A 54 -17.13 -20.60 -12.43
C GLU A 54 -16.69 -20.85 -10.98
N ILE A 55 -17.56 -20.58 -10.00
CA ILE A 55 -17.29 -20.78 -8.57
C ILE A 55 -17.95 -22.08 -8.10
N GLY A 56 -19.29 -22.16 -8.10
CA GLY A 56 -20.00 -23.32 -7.59
C GLY A 56 -19.73 -23.60 -6.11
N ILE A 57 -20.28 -24.72 -5.63
CA ILE A 57 -20.04 -25.17 -4.25
C ILE A 57 -18.58 -25.59 -4.02
N GLU A 58 -17.96 -26.24 -5.00
CA GLU A 58 -16.57 -26.67 -4.90
C GLU A 58 -15.60 -25.49 -4.86
N GLY A 59 -15.84 -24.46 -5.68
CA GLY A 59 -15.01 -23.27 -5.66
C GLY A 59 -15.11 -22.54 -4.32
N GLN A 60 -16.30 -22.46 -3.73
CA GLN A 60 -16.46 -21.87 -2.40
C GLN A 60 -15.68 -22.63 -1.32
N LYS A 61 -15.62 -23.97 -1.39
CA LYS A 61 -14.79 -24.78 -0.49
C LYS A 61 -13.29 -24.49 -0.68
N ILE A 62 -12.82 -24.39 -1.92
CA ILE A 62 -11.43 -24.01 -2.24
C ILE A 62 -11.10 -22.65 -1.61
N LEU A 63 -11.97 -21.65 -1.78
CA LEU A 63 -11.78 -20.33 -1.17
C LEU A 63 -11.70 -20.43 0.36
N LYS A 64 -12.59 -21.20 0.98
CA LYS A 64 -12.63 -21.41 2.43
C LYS A 64 -11.40 -22.13 3.00
N GLU A 65 -10.70 -22.92 2.20
CA GLU A 65 -9.48 -23.61 2.63
C GLU A 65 -8.21 -22.79 2.38
N ALA A 66 -8.28 -21.82 1.47
CA ALA A 66 -7.14 -21.01 1.04
C ALA A 66 -6.62 -20.05 2.12
N LYS A 67 -5.30 -19.84 2.08
CA LYS A 67 -4.58 -18.88 2.92
C LYS A 67 -3.94 -17.80 2.06
N VAL A 68 -4.31 -16.55 2.27
CA VAL A 68 -3.82 -15.41 1.49
C VAL A 68 -3.07 -14.44 2.40
N LEU A 69 -1.90 -13.98 1.98
CA LEU A 69 -1.15 -12.93 2.68
C LEU A 69 -1.32 -11.60 1.94
N VAL A 70 -1.73 -10.56 2.67
CA VAL A 70 -1.78 -9.19 2.15
C VAL A 70 -0.72 -8.35 2.87
N ILE A 71 0.27 -7.88 2.12
CA ILE A 71 1.38 -7.07 2.64
C ILE A 71 1.08 -5.60 2.32
N GLY A 72 0.69 -4.86 3.36
CA GLY A 72 0.19 -3.49 3.29
C GLY A 72 -1.33 -3.42 3.49
N ALA A 73 -1.77 -2.71 4.51
CA ALA A 73 -3.17 -2.38 4.81
C ALA A 73 -3.53 -0.95 4.36
N GLY A 74 -2.81 -0.44 3.36
CA GLY A 74 -3.00 0.91 2.79
C GLY A 74 -4.09 0.97 1.71
N GLY A 75 -3.92 1.89 0.75
CA GLY A 75 -4.96 2.17 -0.27
C GLY A 75 -5.22 1.00 -1.23
N LEU A 76 -4.21 0.17 -1.52
CA LEU A 76 -4.36 -1.08 -2.27
C LEU A 76 -4.90 -2.21 -1.39
N GLY A 77 -4.36 -2.33 -0.17
CA GLY A 77 -4.71 -3.38 0.77
C GLY A 77 -6.15 -3.32 1.25
N CYS A 78 -6.67 -2.11 1.53
CA CYS A 78 -8.03 -1.90 2.01
C CYS A 78 -9.10 -2.58 1.14
N PRO A 79 -9.25 -2.23 -0.16
CA PRO A 79 -10.22 -2.89 -1.03
C PRO A 79 -9.91 -4.38 -1.23
N ALA A 80 -8.63 -4.77 -1.34
CA ALA A 80 -8.26 -6.17 -1.51
C ALA A 80 -8.75 -7.03 -0.33
N LEU A 81 -8.43 -6.61 0.90
CA LEU A 81 -8.85 -7.26 2.14
C LEU A 81 -10.38 -7.36 2.25
N THR A 82 -11.10 -6.28 1.93
CA THR A 82 -12.57 -6.27 1.96
C THR A 82 -13.17 -7.31 1.03
N TYR A 83 -12.75 -7.35 -0.23
CA TYR A 83 -13.31 -8.28 -1.21
C TYR A 83 -12.88 -9.73 -0.95
N LEU A 84 -11.64 -9.98 -0.53
CA LEU A 84 -11.19 -11.33 -0.13
C LEU A 84 -11.98 -11.85 1.08
N THR A 85 -12.23 -10.98 2.06
CA THR A 85 -13.03 -11.29 3.24
C THR A 85 -14.48 -11.57 2.86
N GLY A 86 -15.09 -10.71 2.03
CA GLY A 86 -16.45 -10.90 1.52
C GLY A 86 -16.62 -12.18 0.71
N ALA A 87 -15.61 -12.56 -0.08
CA ALA A 87 -15.61 -13.78 -0.88
C ALA A 87 -15.43 -15.07 -0.05
N GLY A 88 -15.05 -14.95 1.22
CA GLY A 88 -14.91 -16.09 2.13
C GLY A 88 -13.58 -16.83 2.01
N ILE A 89 -12.47 -16.12 1.77
CA ILE A 89 -11.13 -16.71 1.93
C ILE A 89 -10.97 -17.25 3.35
N GLY A 90 -10.48 -18.48 3.47
CA GLY A 90 -10.36 -19.18 4.76
C GLY A 90 -9.52 -18.46 5.80
N THR A 91 -8.31 -18.06 5.43
CA THR A 91 -7.40 -17.32 6.31
C THR A 91 -6.71 -16.19 5.56
N ILE A 92 -6.73 -15.00 6.17
CA ILE A 92 -6.06 -13.82 5.64
C ILE A 92 -4.99 -13.35 6.64
N GLY A 93 -3.73 -13.39 6.24
CA GLY A 93 -2.64 -12.74 6.95
C GLY A 93 -2.52 -11.29 6.52
N ILE A 94 -2.33 -10.37 7.47
CA ILE A 94 -2.21 -8.93 7.21
C ILE A 94 -0.93 -8.42 7.82
N VAL A 95 -0.06 -7.83 6.99
CA VAL A 95 1.23 -7.27 7.39
C VAL A 95 1.21 -5.76 7.17
N ASP A 96 1.28 -4.97 8.25
CA ASP A 96 1.46 -3.52 8.16
C ASP A 96 2.03 -2.99 9.48
N GLY A 97 3.08 -2.16 9.41
CA GLY A 97 3.73 -1.58 10.58
C GLY A 97 3.19 -0.21 10.98
N ASP A 98 2.39 0.43 10.13
CA ASP A 98 1.97 1.82 10.31
C ASP A 98 0.77 1.97 11.24
N CYS A 99 0.60 3.20 11.71
CA CYS A 99 -0.63 3.67 12.32
C CYS A 99 -1.52 4.41 11.31
N ILE A 100 -2.79 4.55 11.64
CA ILE A 100 -3.76 5.31 10.84
C ILE A 100 -3.44 6.79 10.95
N ASP A 101 -3.36 7.45 9.80
CA ASP A 101 -3.17 8.88 9.66
C ASP A 101 -4.31 9.50 8.85
N ILE A 102 -4.77 10.69 9.25
CA ILE A 102 -5.91 11.36 8.63
C ILE A 102 -5.67 11.68 7.15
N SER A 103 -4.43 11.99 6.77
CA SER A 103 -4.01 12.24 5.39
C SER A 103 -4.18 11.01 4.48
N ASN A 104 -4.40 9.83 5.07
CA ASN A 104 -4.57 8.58 4.35
C ASN A 104 -6.03 8.11 4.25
N CYS A 105 -6.94 8.65 5.07
CA CYS A 105 -8.33 8.20 5.15
C CYS A 105 -9.10 8.35 3.82
N HIS A 106 -8.72 9.31 2.96
CA HIS A 106 -9.38 9.51 1.66
C HIS A 106 -9.22 8.32 0.68
N ARG A 107 -8.28 7.41 0.95
CA ARG A 107 -8.00 6.23 0.11
C ARG A 107 -7.91 4.91 0.88
N GLN A 108 -7.77 4.96 2.21
CA GLN A 108 -7.67 3.78 3.07
C GLN A 108 -9.02 3.49 3.73
N ILE A 109 -9.97 3.02 2.93
CA ILE A 109 -11.40 2.94 3.28
C ILE A 109 -11.76 1.96 4.40
N LEU A 110 -10.83 1.12 4.86
CA LEU A 110 -11.02 0.30 6.07
C LEU A 110 -10.87 1.12 7.36
N HIS A 111 -10.29 2.31 7.28
CA HIS A 111 -9.93 3.11 8.43
C HIS A 111 -10.81 4.36 8.53
N THR A 112 -11.24 4.66 9.74
CA THR A 112 -12.13 5.78 10.04
C THR A 112 -11.42 6.83 10.89
N SER A 113 -11.88 8.08 10.82
CA SER A 113 -11.34 9.18 11.63
C SER A 113 -11.44 8.94 13.14
N SER A 114 -12.35 8.06 13.59
CA SER A 114 -12.45 7.66 14.99
C SER A 114 -11.30 6.75 15.47
N LYS A 115 -10.49 6.22 14.55
CA LYS A 115 -9.42 5.23 14.82
C LYS A 115 -8.01 5.77 14.54
N LEU A 116 -7.85 7.10 14.44
CA LEU A 116 -6.55 7.73 14.22
C LEU A 116 -5.53 7.30 15.28
N GLY A 117 -4.28 7.05 14.86
CA GLY A 117 -3.20 6.59 15.74
C GLY A 117 -3.21 5.09 16.07
N GLN A 118 -4.32 4.37 15.84
CA GLN A 118 -4.36 2.91 15.98
C GLN A 118 -3.52 2.25 14.87
N LYS A 119 -2.91 1.10 15.15
CA LYS A 119 -2.24 0.26 14.14
C LYS A 119 -3.24 -0.12 13.03
N LYS A 120 -2.83 0.05 11.77
CA LYS A 120 -3.69 -0.24 10.60
C LYS A 120 -4.19 -1.67 10.60
N VAL A 121 -3.31 -2.64 10.91
CA VAL A 121 -3.67 -4.07 10.98
C VAL A 121 -4.79 -4.34 11.98
N ASN A 122 -4.73 -3.72 13.17
CA ASN A 122 -5.75 -3.91 14.19
C ASN A 122 -7.11 -3.36 13.74
N SER A 123 -7.11 -2.14 13.20
CA SER A 123 -8.33 -1.50 12.69
C SER A 123 -8.95 -2.28 11.53
N ALA A 124 -8.11 -2.76 10.60
CA ALA A 124 -8.55 -3.61 9.49
C ALA A 124 -9.18 -4.91 10.00
N ILE A 125 -8.50 -5.66 10.88
CA ILE A 125 -9.03 -6.94 11.40
C ILE A 125 -10.36 -6.73 12.14
N GLU A 126 -10.50 -5.65 12.91
CA GLU A 126 -11.75 -5.33 13.59
C GLU A 126 -12.91 -5.14 12.61
N TYR A 127 -12.71 -4.34 11.56
CA TYR A 127 -13.71 -4.14 10.51
C TYR A 127 -14.02 -5.43 9.74
N LEU A 128 -12.99 -6.19 9.35
CA LEU A 128 -13.14 -7.38 8.51
C LEU A 128 -13.80 -8.55 9.25
N LYS A 129 -13.59 -8.67 10.57
CA LYS A 129 -14.32 -9.64 11.41
C LYS A 129 -15.81 -9.36 11.50
N ASP A 130 -16.19 -8.08 11.53
CA ASP A 130 -17.59 -7.66 11.48
C ASP A 130 -18.20 -7.95 10.10
N LEU A 131 -17.44 -7.67 9.03
CA LEU A 131 -17.85 -7.96 7.65
C LEU A 131 -18.12 -9.45 7.43
N ASN A 132 -17.20 -10.33 7.84
CA ASN A 132 -17.36 -11.77 7.68
C ASN A 132 -16.71 -12.57 8.84
N PRO A 133 -17.51 -13.11 9.78
CA PRO A 133 -17.00 -13.82 10.94
C PRO A 133 -16.48 -15.23 10.65
N PHE A 134 -16.66 -15.75 9.42
CA PHE A 134 -16.17 -17.08 9.02
C PHE A 134 -14.70 -17.09 8.59
N VAL A 135 -14.09 -15.91 8.42
CA VAL A 135 -12.71 -15.74 7.95
C VAL A 135 -11.75 -15.67 9.14
N GLY A 136 -10.67 -16.46 9.08
CA GLY A 136 -9.56 -16.37 10.03
C GLY A 136 -8.62 -15.22 9.68
N PHE A 137 -8.17 -14.45 10.67
CA PHE A 137 -7.22 -13.35 10.46
C PHE A 137 -5.95 -13.54 11.28
N VAL A 138 -4.79 -13.37 10.64
CA VAL A 138 -3.47 -13.40 11.29
C VAL A 138 -2.86 -12.00 11.26
N ASN A 139 -2.45 -11.52 12.42
CA ASN A 139 -1.97 -10.15 12.63
C ASN A 139 -0.44 -10.10 12.62
N TYR A 140 0.13 -9.33 11.70
CA TYR A 140 1.53 -8.91 11.75
C TYR A 140 1.60 -7.38 11.77
N SER A 141 1.53 -6.80 12.98
CA SER A 141 1.65 -5.35 13.20
C SER A 141 3.10 -4.84 13.10
N THR A 142 3.81 -5.29 12.07
CA THR A 142 5.24 -5.03 11.80
C THR A 142 5.43 -4.71 10.33
N HIS A 143 6.49 -3.97 9.99
CA HIS A 143 6.93 -3.89 8.61
C HIS A 143 7.57 -5.22 8.20
N ILE A 144 7.31 -5.67 6.97
CA ILE A 144 8.04 -6.81 6.42
C ILE A 144 9.52 -6.43 6.26
N SER A 145 10.40 -7.34 6.66
CA SER A 145 11.85 -7.14 6.64
C SER A 145 12.54 -8.35 6.02
N PRO A 146 13.78 -8.19 5.52
CA PRO A 146 14.65 -9.31 5.12
C PRO A 146 14.62 -10.49 6.10
N SER A 147 14.79 -10.19 7.40
CA SER A 147 14.81 -11.17 8.48
C SER A 147 13.48 -11.85 8.79
N SER A 148 12.34 -11.32 8.33
CA SER A 148 11.01 -11.85 8.64
C SER A 148 10.23 -12.33 7.42
N ALA A 149 10.65 -11.94 6.21
CA ALA A 149 9.88 -12.15 4.99
C ALA A 149 9.60 -13.63 4.73
N ILE A 150 10.60 -14.50 4.88
CA ILE A 150 10.46 -15.93 4.61
C ILE A 150 9.44 -16.57 5.55
N ASP A 151 9.56 -16.32 6.86
CA ASP A 151 8.69 -16.94 7.86
C ASP A 151 7.26 -16.42 7.78
N ILE A 152 7.08 -15.14 7.45
CA ILE A 152 5.75 -14.55 7.24
C ILE A 152 5.11 -15.07 5.95
N ILE A 153 5.84 -15.22 4.85
CA ILE A 153 5.28 -15.59 3.54
C ILE A 153 5.00 -17.10 3.43
N LYS A 154 5.87 -17.94 3.99
CA LYS A 154 5.83 -19.42 3.84
C LYS A 154 4.47 -20.07 4.11
N PRO A 155 3.67 -19.68 5.13
CA PRO A 155 2.41 -20.35 5.47
C PRO A 155 1.25 -20.10 4.51
N TYR A 156 1.38 -19.19 3.55
CA TYR A 156 0.29 -18.73 2.68
C TYR A 156 0.41 -19.28 1.27
N ASP A 157 -0.72 -19.43 0.58
CA ASP A 157 -0.81 -20.00 -0.76
C ASP A 157 -0.55 -18.92 -1.83
N ILE A 158 -1.09 -17.72 -1.63
CA ILE A 158 -1.00 -16.59 -2.56
C ILE A 158 -0.63 -15.33 -1.79
N ILE A 159 0.27 -14.52 -2.38
CA ILE A 159 0.78 -13.30 -1.77
C ILE A 159 0.33 -12.09 -2.57
N LEU A 160 -0.16 -11.06 -1.89
CA LEU A 160 -0.46 -9.75 -2.47
C LEU A 160 0.56 -8.74 -1.97
N ASP A 161 1.27 -8.13 -2.91
CA ASP A 161 2.04 -6.91 -2.65
C ASP A 161 1.11 -5.70 -2.82
N CYS A 162 0.71 -5.14 -1.68
CA CYS A 162 -0.09 -3.92 -1.57
C CYS A 162 0.76 -2.75 -1.04
N THR A 163 2.08 -2.83 -1.22
CA THR A 163 3.05 -1.83 -0.74
C THR A 163 3.32 -0.76 -1.80
N ASP A 164 3.69 0.42 -1.34
CA ASP A 164 4.13 1.55 -2.18
C ASP A 164 5.66 1.70 -2.22
N ASN A 165 6.41 0.74 -1.66
CA ASN A 165 7.86 0.79 -1.55
C ASN A 165 8.52 -0.19 -2.53
N GLN A 166 9.28 0.35 -3.49
CA GLN A 166 9.95 -0.45 -4.51
C GLN A 166 10.93 -1.49 -3.93
N SER A 167 11.73 -1.13 -2.92
CA SER A 167 12.68 -2.05 -2.26
C SER A 167 11.95 -3.24 -1.63
N ILE A 168 10.82 -2.98 -0.97
CA ILE A 168 9.98 -4.02 -0.38
C ILE A 168 9.36 -4.90 -1.47
N ARG A 169 8.95 -4.34 -2.60
CA ARG A 169 8.46 -5.12 -3.75
C ARG A 169 9.51 -6.10 -4.28
N TYR A 170 10.78 -5.70 -4.38
CA TYR A 170 11.87 -6.62 -4.72
C TYR A 170 11.99 -7.74 -3.67
N LEU A 171 11.99 -7.40 -2.38
CA LEU A 171 12.07 -8.37 -1.28
C LEU A 171 10.92 -9.39 -1.35
N ILE A 172 9.69 -8.92 -1.52
CA ILE A 172 8.50 -9.78 -1.64
C ILE A 172 8.63 -10.68 -2.86
N SER A 173 8.98 -10.14 -4.03
CA SER A 173 9.13 -10.92 -5.25
C SER A 173 10.20 -12.00 -5.12
N ASP A 174 11.37 -11.66 -4.60
CA ASP A 174 12.47 -12.60 -4.48
C ASP A 174 12.16 -13.69 -3.44
N THR A 175 11.49 -13.33 -2.34
CA THR A 175 11.01 -14.29 -1.34
C THR A 175 9.94 -15.21 -1.92
N CYS A 176 9.02 -14.69 -2.72
CA CYS A 176 7.99 -15.49 -3.40
C CYS A 176 8.62 -16.46 -4.42
N VAL A 177 9.64 -16.04 -5.18
CA VAL A 177 10.38 -16.92 -6.09
C VAL A 177 11.05 -18.05 -5.30
N PHE A 178 11.76 -17.73 -4.22
CA PHE A 178 12.42 -18.71 -3.37
C PHE A 178 11.44 -19.73 -2.79
N LEU A 179 10.27 -19.27 -2.31
CA LEU A 179 9.22 -20.11 -1.73
C LEU A 179 8.25 -20.71 -2.76
N LYS A 180 8.45 -20.46 -4.06
CA LYS A 180 7.58 -20.87 -5.17
C LYS A 180 6.11 -20.47 -4.96
N LYS A 181 5.89 -19.25 -4.50
CA LYS A 181 4.56 -18.68 -4.27
C LYS A 181 4.14 -17.76 -5.42
N PRO A 182 2.91 -17.84 -5.92
CA PRO A 182 2.37 -16.83 -6.83
C PRO A 182 2.26 -15.48 -6.10
N LEU A 183 2.67 -14.43 -6.79
CA LEU A 183 2.63 -13.05 -6.29
C LEU A 183 1.74 -12.20 -7.19
N ILE A 184 0.76 -11.54 -6.60
CA ILE A 184 -0.04 -10.50 -7.27
C ILE A 184 0.42 -9.15 -6.74
N SER A 185 1.15 -8.40 -7.56
CA SER A 185 1.70 -7.10 -7.18
C SER A 185 0.99 -6.00 -7.95
N ALA A 186 0.56 -4.98 -7.22
CA ALA A 186 0.02 -3.76 -7.80
C ALA A 186 0.77 -2.54 -7.29
N SER A 187 0.67 -1.46 -8.06
CA SER A 187 1.13 -0.15 -7.64
C SER A 187 0.28 0.92 -8.29
N ALA A 188 0.22 2.09 -7.67
CA ALA A 188 -0.45 3.22 -8.27
C ALA A 188 0.27 4.51 -7.91
N ILE A 189 0.19 5.49 -8.79
CA ILE A 189 0.70 6.84 -8.55
C ILE A 189 -0.14 7.85 -9.34
N ARG A 190 -0.41 9.01 -8.74
CA ARG A 190 -1.28 10.04 -9.34
C ARG A 190 -2.62 9.47 -9.79
N THR A 191 -2.78 9.26 -11.10
CA THR A 191 -4.01 8.86 -11.77
C THR A 191 -3.87 7.50 -12.47
N GLU A 192 -2.72 6.83 -12.27
CA GLU A 192 -2.35 5.60 -12.95
C GLU A 192 -2.11 4.45 -11.98
N GLY A 193 -2.50 3.25 -12.39
CA GLY A 193 -2.32 2.01 -11.66
C GLY A 193 -1.77 0.93 -12.58
N GLN A 194 -0.99 0.02 -12.00
CA GLN A 194 -0.54 -1.19 -12.68
C GLN A 194 -0.73 -2.41 -11.78
N LEU A 195 -0.99 -3.56 -12.40
CA LEU A 195 -1.10 -4.85 -11.74
C LEU A 195 -0.43 -5.93 -12.58
N CYS A 196 0.30 -6.82 -11.93
CA CYS A 196 0.94 -7.98 -12.55
C CYS A 196 0.84 -9.21 -11.64
N ILE A 197 0.81 -10.38 -12.26
CA ILE A 197 0.89 -11.67 -11.58
C ILE A 197 2.22 -12.33 -11.95
N TYR A 198 2.99 -12.69 -10.93
CA TYR A 198 4.33 -13.24 -11.03
C TYR A 198 4.40 -14.65 -10.45
N GLY A 199 5.31 -15.47 -10.98
CA GLY A 199 5.57 -16.83 -10.48
C GLY A 199 4.43 -17.83 -10.66
N PHE A 200 3.28 -17.45 -11.21
CA PHE A 200 2.16 -18.34 -11.46
C PHE A 200 2.39 -19.13 -12.77
N ARG A 201 2.30 -20.47 -12.71
CA ARG A 201 2.55 -21.39 -13.84
C ARG A 201 3.87 -21.11 -14.58
N GLY A 202 4.93 -20.78 -13.84
CA GLY A 202 6.25 -20.50 -14.42
C GLY A 202 6.39 -19.14 -15.08
N SER A 203 5.44 -18.22 -14.86
CA SER A 203 5.56 -16.83 -15.32
C SER A 203 6.77 -16.12 -14.72
N CYS A 204 7.15 -15.00 -15.32
CA CYS A 204 8.32 -14.24 -14.90
C CYS A 204 8.19 -13.72 -13.46
N CYS A 205 9.31 -13.39 -12.80
CA CYS A 205 9.29 -12.64 -11.54
C CYS A 205 9.40 -11.13 -11.80
N TYR A 206 9.31 -10.31 -10.74
CA TYR A 206 9.44 -8.85 -10.86
C TYR A 206 10.77 -8.43 -11.52
N ARG A 207 11.88 -9.09 -11.16
CA ARG A 207 13.21 -8.83 -11.74
C ARG A 207 13.35 -9.14 -13.22
N CYS A 208 12.51 -10.03 -13.77
CA CYS A 208 12.53 -10.26 -15.21
C CYS A 208 12.10 -9.00 -15.99
N LEU A 209 11.18 -8.21 -15.43
CA LEU A 209 10.71 -6.96 -16.02
C LEU A 209 11.58 -5.77 -15.60
N PHE A 210 11.94 -5.71 -14.32
CA PHE A 210 12.71 -4.63 -13.71
C PHE A 210 13.97 -5.23 -13.03
N PRO A 211 15.07 -5.46 -13.76
CA PRO A 211 16.20 -6.26 -13.26
C PRO A 211 16.88 -5.69 -12.01
N THR A 212 17.06 -4.37 -12.00
CA THR A 212 17.77 -3.65 -10.96
C THR A 212 16.85 -2.60 -10.33
N PRO A 213 16.85 -2.45 -8.99
CA PRO A 213 16.20 -1.33 -8.34
C PRO A 213 16.66 0.00 -8.94
N SER A 214 15.72 0.90 -9.22
CA SER A 214 16.06 2.24 -9.67
C SER A 214 16.78 3.01 -8.55
N PRO A 215 17.71 3.92 -8.88
CA PRO A 215 18.30 4.82 -7.89
C PRO A 215 17.20 5.61 -7.17
N LYS A 216 17.35 5.77 -5.84
CA LYS A 216 16.33 6.39 -4.95
C LYS A 216 15.81 7.74 -5.44
N GLU A 217 16.67 8.55 -6.06
CA GLU A 217 16.36 9.89 -6.58
C GLU A 217 15.24 9.87 -7.64
N THR A 218 15.04 8.72 -8.30
CA THR A 218 14.00 8.54 -9.33
C THR A 218 12.72 7.89 -8.79
N ASN A 219 12.68 7.54 -7.51
CA ASN A 219 11.55 6.80 -6.92
C ASN A 219 10.40 7.75 -6.59
N GLN A 220 9.40 7.74 -7.46
CA GLN A 220 8.15 8.45 -7.23
C GLN A 220 7.27 7.69 -6.21
N THR A 221 6.90 8.32 -5.10
CA THR A 221 5.98 7.74 -4.11
C THR A 221 4.62 8.44 -4.17
N CYS A 222 3.57 7.74 -3.69
CA CYS A 222 2.24 8.32 -3.49
C CYS A 222 2.27 9.56 -2.59
N GLU A 223 3.15 9.57 -1.58
CA GLU A 223 3.30 10.71 -0.67
C GLU A 223 3.87 11.94 -1.38
N ASN A 224 4.78 11.77 -2.33
CA ASN A 224 5.42 12.92 -3.00
C ASN A 224 4.67 13.40 -4.26
N ASN A 225 3.76 12.61 -4.82
CA ASN A 225 3.10 12.93 -6.10
C ASN A 225 1.58 13.00 -6.02
N GLY A 226 1.00 12.72 -4.84
CA GLY A 226 -0.42 12.51 -4.70
C GLY A 226 -0.89 11.20 -5.34
N ILE A 227 -2.10 10.79 -4.97
CA ILE A 227 -2.74 9.58 -5.48
C ILE A 227 -4.25 9.72 -5.41
N LEU A 228 -4.93 9.40 -6.51
CA LEU A 228 -6.39 9.36 -6.55
C LEU A 228 -6.89 8.06 -5.90
N GLY A 229 -7.72 8.19 -4.86
CA GLY A 229 -8.17 7.04 -4.05
C GLY A 229 -8.85 5.93 -4.88
N MET A 230 -9.58 6.30 -5.92
CA MET A 230 -10.26 5.35 -6.81
C MET A 230 -9.27 4.52 -7.63
N VAL A 231 -8.07 5.04 -7.94
CA VAL A 231 -7.05 4.30 -8.69
C VAL A 231 -6.52 3.13 -7.85
N VAL A 232 -6.12 3.39 -6.60
CA VAL A 232 -5.74 2.31 -5.66
C VAL A 232 -6.91 1.40 -5.33
N GLY A 233 -8.13 1.95 -5.25
CA GLY A 233 -9.38 1.22 -5.11
C GLY A 233 -9.57 0.15 -6.19
N VAL A 234 -9.49 0.56 -7.46
CA VAL A 234 -9.61 -0.33 -8.63
C VAL A 234 -8.48 -1.35 -8.63
N MET A 235 -7.22 -0.94 -8.43
CA MET A 235 -6.08 -1.86 -8.44
C MET A 235 -6.18 -2.92 -7.34
N GLY A 236 -6.50 -2.54 -6.10
CA GLY A 236 -6.65 -3.52 -5.01
C GLY A 236 -7.86 -4.44 -5.17
N THR A 237 -8.95 -3.95 -5.77
CA THR A 237 -10.10 -4.81 -6.15
C THR A 237 -9.69 -5.83 -7.21
N LEU A 238 -8.92 -5.42 -8.22
CA LEU A 238 -8.37 -6.34 -9.22
C LEU A 238 -7.38 -7.33 -8.59
N GLN A 239 -6.58 -6.95 -7.59
CA GLN A 239 -5.73 -7.89 -6.87
C GLN A 239 -6.57 -9.00 -6.23
N ALA A 240 -7.65 -8.65 -5.52
CA ALA A 240 -8.57 -9.64 -4.94
C ALA A 240 -9.19 -10.54 -6.01
N LEU A 241 -9.62 -9.99 -7.15
CA LEU A 241 -10.17 -10.77 -8.25
C LEU A 241 -9.16 -11.82 -8.79
N GLU A 242 -7.90 -11.43 -8.96
CA GLU A 242 -6.86 -12.36 -9.45
C GLU A 242 -6.55 -13.47 -8.45
N VAL A 243 -6.68 -13.24 -7.14
CA VAL A 243 -6.60 -14.31 -6.13
C VAL A 243 -7.66 -15.37 -6.38
N ILE A 244 -8.92 -14.96 -6.54
CA ILE A 244 -10.04 -15.89 -6.77
C ILE A 244 -9.79 -16.68 -8.06
N LYS A 245 -9.39 -16.01 -9.15
CA LYS A 245 -9.08 -16.66 -10.43
C LYS A 245 -7.94 -17.68 -10.32
N ILE A 246 -6.88 -17.36 -9.58
CA ILE A 246 -5.75 -18.27 -9.37
C ILE A 246 -6.17 -19.51 -8.57
N LEU A 247 -6.89 -19.31 -7.45
CA LEU A 247 -7.36 -20.41 -6.59
C LEU A 247 -8.28 -21.37 -7.35
N LEU A 248 -9.18 -20.83 -8.17
CA LEU A 248 -10.14 -21.63 -8.93
C LEU A 248 -9.57 -22.15 -10.26
N SER A 249 -8.32 -21.83 -10.60
CA SER A 249 -7.79 -22.09 -11.94
C SER A 249 -7.85 -23.57 -12.33
N GLN A 250 -7.52 -24.51 -11.44
CA GLN A 250 -7.58 -25.94 -11.73
C GLN A 250 -9.01 -26.43 -11.96
N GLN A 251 -9.94 -25.99 -11.12
CA GLN A 251 -11.37 -26.30 -11.28
C GLN A 251 -11.88 -25.80 -12.64
N LEU A 252 -11.50 -24.58 -13.02
CA LEU A 252 -11.89 -23.98 -14.28
C LEU A 252 -11.31 -24.77 -15.48
N LEU A 253 -10.05 -25.21 -15.41
CA LEU A 253 -9.47 -26.08 -16.45
C LEU A 253 -10.30 -27.34 -16.67
N SER A 254 -10.63 -28.05 -15.58
CA SER A 254 -11.38 -29.31 -15.63
C SER A 254 -12.80 -29.13 -16.16
N LYS A 255 -13.42 -27.98 -15.89
CA LYS A 255 -14.80 -27.70 -16.29
C LYS A 255 -14.95 -27.41 -17.79
N TYR A 256 -14.01 -26.66 -18.38
CA TYR A 256 -14.13 -26.20 -19.77
C TYR A 256 -13.45 -27.13 -20.79
N ASN A 257 -12.91 -28.30 -20.38
CA ASN A 257 -12.32 -29.32 -21.27
C ASN A 257 -11.31 -28.80 -22.31
N ASN A 258 -10.70 -27.64 -22.06
CA ASN A 258 -9.79 -26.99 -23.01
C ASN A 258 -8.35 -27.25 -22.59
N ILE A 259 -7.70 -28.23 -23.22
CA ILE A 259 -6.26 -28.50 -23.06
C ILE A 259 -5.41 -27.25 -23.42
N GLU A 260 -5.94 -26.33 -24.23
CA GLU A 260 -5.30 -25.04 -24.56
C GLU A 260 -5.28 -24.02 -23.40
N THR A 261 -6.12 -24.16 -22.37
CA THR A 261 -6.15 -23.26 -21.19
C THR A 261 -4.97 -23.47 -20.23
N ASN A 262 -4.05 -24.37 -20.56
CA ASN A 262 -2.78 -24.50 -19.85
C ASN A 262 -1.85 -23.30 -20.09
N ASN A 263 -2.05 -22.57 -21.20
CA ASN A 263 -1.26 -21.39 -21.56
C ASN A 263 -1.78 -20.14 -20.82
N TYR A 264 -1.55 -20.06 -19.50
CA TYR A 264 -1.68 -18.79 -18.79
C TYR A 264 -0.74 -17.77 -19.44
N VAL A 265 -1.30 -16.73 -20.05
CA VAL A 265 -0.52 -15.65 -20.65
C VAL A 265 -0.40 -14.52 -19.61
N PRO A 266 0.80 -14.32 -19.02
CA PRO A 266 0.97 -13.22 -18.08
C PRO A 266 0.86 -11.89 -18.82
N TYR A 267 0.10 -10.95 -18.24
CA TYR A 267 -0.04 -9.58 -18.73
C TYR A 267 0.08 -8.59 -17.57
N MET A 268 0.53 -7.39 -17.91
CA MET A 268 0.45 -6.21 -17.06
C MET A 268 -0.83 -5.47 -17.39
N THR A 269 -1.72 -5.36 -16.41
CA THR A 269 -2.87 -4.46 -16.48
C THR A 269 -2.38 -3.06 -16.15
N ILE A 270 -2.67 -2.10 -17.02
CA ILE A 270 -2.48 -0.67 -16.80
C ILE A 270 -3.85 -0.02 -16.78
N PHE A 271 -4.08 0.80 -15.76
CA PHE A 271 -5.27 1.63 -15.62
C PHE A 271 -4.83 3.09 -15.55
N SER A 272 -5.42 3.95 -16.37
CA SER A 272 -5.20 5.39 -16.32
C SER A 272 -6.56 6.07 -16.26
N ALA A 273 -6.87 6.70 -15.12
CA ALA A 273 -8.21 7.18 -14.78
C ALA A 273 -8.76 8.20 -15.79
N PHE A 274 -7.89 8.97 -16.43
CA PHE A 274 -8.24 10.02 -17.40
C PHE A 274 -7.92 9.64 -18.85
N SER A 275 -7.42 8.42 -19.11
CA SER A 275 -7.24 7.94 -20.49
C SER A 275 -8.55 7.37 -21.06
N VAL A 276 -8.71 7.45 -22.37
CA VAL A 276 -9.78 6.75 -23.11
C VAL A 276 -9.13 5.92 -24.23
N PRO A 277 -9.19 4.58 -24.19
CA PRO A 277 -9.74 3.74 -23.12
C PRO A 277 -8.88 3.80 -21.83
N GLN A 278 -9.53 3.57 -20.68
CA GLN A 278 -8.87 3.63 -19.37
C GLN A 278 -7.93 2.44 -19.11
N PHE A 279 -8.27 1.26 -19.65
CA PHE A 279 -7.50 0.03 -19.46
C PHE A 279 -6.63 -0.30 -20.66
N ARG A 280 -5.41 -0.75 -20.40
CA ARG A 280 -4.49 -1.34 -21.38
C ARG A 280 -3.90 -2.62 -20.79
N PHE A 281 -3.69 -3.61 -21.64
CA PHE A 281 -3.11 -4.89 -21.23
C PHE A 281 -1.86 -5.15 -22.06
N ILE A 282 -0.72 -5.27 -21.38
CA ILE A 282 0.58 -5.51 -22.03
C ILE A 282 1.00 -6.93 -21.71
N LYS A 283 1.09 -7.79 -22.73
CA LYS A 283 1.64 -9.14 -22.56
C LYS A 283 3.05 -9.06 -21.98
N LEU A 284 3.28 -9.79 -20.89
CA LEU A 284 4.58 -9.83 -20.23
C LEU A 284 5.57 -10.68 -21.03
N ARG A 285 6.84 -10.29 -20.92
CA ARG A 285 7.95 -11.11 -21.43
C ARG A 285 8.04 -12.41 -20.61
N PRO A 286 8.46 -13.52 -21.23
CA PRO A 286 8.66 -14.77 -20.50
C PRO A 286 9.76 -14.64 -19.44
N ARG A 287 9.84 -15.62 -18.54
CA ARG A 287 10.95 -15.79 -17.60
C ARG A 287 12.30 -15.72 -18.35
N LYS A 288 13.24 -14.93 -17.83
CA LYS A 288 14.61 -14.86 -18.34
C LYS A 288 15.48 -15.93 -17.67
N SER A 289 16.16 -16.77 -18.45
CA SER A 289 17.11 -17.77 -17.95
C SER A 289 18.26 -17.14 -17.14
N SER A 290 18.64 -15.91 -17.48
CA SER A 290 19.68 -15.12 -16.79
C SER A 290 19.17 -14.28 -15.61
N CYS A 291 17.90 -14.41 -15.21
CA CYS A 291 17.37 -13.61 -14.10
C CYS A 291 18.10 -13.96 -12.78
N PRO A 292 18.61 -12.97 -12.01
CA PRO A 292 19.33 -13.25 -10.77
C PRO A 292 18.45 -13.88 -9.68
N SER A 293 17.13 -13.78 -9.82
CA SER A 293 16.15 -14.32 -8.85
C SER A 293 15.57 -15.64 -9.30
N CYS A 294 14.93 -15.68 -10.47
CA CYS A 294 14.24 -16.89 -10.93
C CYS A 294 14.94 -17.63 -12.09
N GLY A 295 16.12 -17.20 -12.52
CA GLY A 295 16.87 -17.80 -13.65
C GLY A 295 17.35 -19.22 -13.38
N ASP A 296 18.05 -19.81 -14.35
CA ASP A 296 18.49 -21.22 -14.27
C ASP A 296 19.63 -21.42 -13.25
N LYS A 297 20.36 -20.34 -12.96
CA LYS A 297 21.39 -20.24 -11.91
C LYS A 297 21.09 -19.00 -11.05
N PRO A 298 20.13 -19.09 -10.11
CA PRO A 298 19.72 -17.94 -9.31
C PRO A 298 20.85 -17.50 -8.38
N LEU A 299 21.14 -16.19 -8.39
CA LEU A 299 22.13 -15.56 -7.50
C LEU A 299 21.51 -15.19 -6.16
N ILE A 300 20.21 -14.89 -6.13
CA ILE A 300 19.50 -14.49 -4.90
C ILE A 300 19.12 -15.76 -4.12
N THR A 301 19.89 -16.02 -3.07
CA THR A 301 19.71 -17.16 -2.18
C THR A 301 18.93 -16.77 -0.92
N LYS A 302 18.55 -17.77 -0.11
CA LYS A 302 17.97 -17.56 1.22
C LYS A 302 18.80 -16.59 2.07
N ASN A 303 20.11 -16.81 2.15
CA ASN A 303 20.99 -15.96 2.96
C ASN A 303 20.97 -14.51 2.47
N ILE A 304 21.00 -14.28 1.15
CA ILE A 304 20.91 -12.91 0.58
C ILE A 304 19.56 -12.25 0.90
N ILE A 305 18.47 -13.02 0.89
CA ILE A 305 17.15 -12.55 1.30
C ILE A 305 17.16 -12.12 2.77
N GLU A 306 17.72 -12.94 3.66
CA GLU A 306 17.72 -12.69 5.12
C GLU A 306 18.71 -11.60 5.54
N GLU A 307 19.90 -11.56 4.94
CA GLU A 307 20.92 -10.52 5.16
C GLU A 307 20.42 -9.13 4.72
N GLY A 308 19.56 -9.08 3.70
CA GLY A 308 18.92 -7.85 3.28
C GLY A 308 19.80 -6.90 2.48
N SER A 309 21.10 -7.16 2.31
CA SER A 309 22.06 -6.27 1.62
C SER A 309 21.62 -5.84 0.22
N TYR A 310 20.98 -6.73 -0.53
CA TYR A 310 20.42 -6.49 -1.87
C TYR A 310 19.13 -5.65 -1.90
N TYR A 311 18.47 -5.52 -0.75
CA TYR A 311 17.24 -4.74 -0.55
C TYR A 311 17.47 -3.55 0.37
N ASN A 312 18.66 -3.45 0.96
CA ASN A 312 19.10 -2.43 1.90
C ASN A 312 19.26 -1.10 1.19
N LEU A 313 18.10 -0.54 0.88
CA LEU A 313 17.87 0.89 0.90
C LEU A 313 17.64 1.39 2.34
N ASN A 314 17.49 0.49 3.32
CA ASN A 314 17.26 0.85 4.73
C ASN A 314 18.51 1.37 5.47
N THR A 315 19.72 1.26 4.90
CA THR A 315 20.90 1.99 5.41
C THR A 315 21.04 3.40 4.83
N ILE A 316 20.24 3.77 3.83
CA ILE A 316 20.20 5.14 3.27
C ILE A 316 18.92 5.83 3.75
N CYS A 317 18.60 5.65 5.04
CA CYS A 317 17.63 6.46 5.75
C CYS A 317 18.43 7.45 6.59
N LYS A 318 18.54 8.67 6.07
CA LYS A 318 19.47 9.77 6.41
C LYS A 318 20.85 9.70 5.75
N GLU A 319 20.91 9.66 4.42
CA GLU A 319 21.94 10.50 3.81
C GLU A 319 21.27 11.85 3.60
N GLU A 320 21.61 12.80 4.48
CA GLU A 320 21.45 14.20 4.13
C GLU A 320 22.32 14.36 2.87
N ILE A 321 21.69 14.57 1.71
CA ILE A 321 22.41 14.81 0.44
C ILE A 321 23.31 16.03 0.59
N LEU A 322 22.88 16.93 1.48
CA LEU A 322 23.53 18.16 1.85
C LEU A 322 24.17 18.03 3.22
N GLU A 323 25.35 18.62 3.37
CA GLU A 323 26.02 18.80 4.66
C GLU A 323 25.19 19.70 5.59
N LYS A 324 25.39 19.59 6.91
CA LYS A 324 24.57 20.32 7.91
C LYS A 324 24.55 21.83 7.71
N ASP A 325 25.62 22.42 7.19
CA ASP A 325 25.75 23.86 6.92
C ASP A 325 24.95 24.31 5.69
N GLN A 326 24.59 23.40 4.80
CA GLN A 326 23.74 23.61 3.62
C GLN A 326 22.24 23.46 3.94
N ARG A 327 21.89 23.23 5.19
CA ARG A 327 20.51 23.02 5.65
C ARG A 327 20.12 24.03 6.72
N ILE A 328 18.82 24.28 6.88
CA ILE A 328 18.31 25.21 7.90
C ILE A 328 17.06 24.65 8.60
N THR A 329 17.00 24.80 9.92
CA THR A 329 15.80 24.47 10.70
C THR A 329 14.79 25.61 10.66
N VAL A 330 13.51 25.25 10.73
CA VAL A 330 12.45 26.26 10.86
C VAL A 330 12.45 26.90 12.26
N GLN A 331 12.74 26.12 13.30
CA GLN A 331 12.82 26.59 14.68
C GLN A 331 14.07 27.46 14.88
N GLY A 332 13.89 28.64 15.49
CA GLY A 332 14.96 29.58 15.81
C GLY A 332 15.41 30.50 14.66
N ASN A 333 14.85 30.36 13.46
CA ASN A 333 15.26 31.16 12.30
C ASN A 333 14.35 32.34 11.98
N SER A 334 14.92 33.55 12.03
CA SER A 334 14.26 34.84 11.79
C SER A 334 13.72 35.00 10.36
N ILE A 335 14.13 34.16 9.40
CA ILE A 335 13.68 34.23 8.00
C ILE A 335 12.16 34.08 7.87
N PHE A 336 11.54 33.34 8.80
CA PHE A 336 10.11 33.12 8.82
C PHE A 336 9.33 34.04 9.77
N GLN A 337 10.03 34.84 10.60
CA GLN A 337 9.44 35.61 11.70
C GLN A 337 9.51 37.14 11.53
N SER A 338 9.79 37.63 10.31
CA SER A 338 9.72 39.05 9.90
C SER A 338 10.92 39.94 10.26
N LYS A 339 11.49 40.55 9.19
CA LYS A 339 12.28 41.79 9.06
C LYS A 339 13.36 41.71 7.95
N LYS A 340 13.68 40.52 7.43
CA LYS A 340 14.63 40.30 6.30
C LYS A 340 14.01 39.73 5.02
N LYS A 341 12.68 39.84 4.83
CA LYS A 341 11.96 39.25 3.66
C LYS A 341 12.48 39.76 2.31
N HIS A 342 13.05 40.96 2.25
CA HIS A 342 13.55 41.55 1.00
C HIS A 342 14.97 41.08 0.62
N GLN A 343 15.68 40.42 1.54
CA GLN A 343 17.05 39.94 1.36
C GLN A 343 17.14 38.44 1.04
N ILE A 344 16.02 37.73 1.05
CA ILE A 344 15.96 36.28 0.84
C ILE A 344 15.02 35.92 -0.30
N ILE A 345 15.25 34.76 -0.90
CA ILE A 345 14.32 34.12 -1.84
C ILE A 345 13.96 32.76 -1.27
N LEU A 346 12.66 32.47 -1.17
CA LEU A 346 12.17 31.16 -0.77
C LEU A 346 11.56 30.47 -1.98
N ILE A 347 12.21 29.41 -2.46
CA ILE A 347 11.75 28.61 -3.59
C ILE A 347 10.99 27.40 -3.05
N ASP A 348 9.75 27.26 -3.47
CA ASP A 348 8.94 26.08 -3.22
C ASP A 348 9.01 25.15 -4.43
N VAL A 349 9.61 23.98 -4.25
CA VAL A 349 9.89 23.03 -5.35
C VAL A 349 8.84 21.93 -5.50
N ARG A 350 7.70 22.08 -4.82
CA ARG A 350 6.53 21.21 -5.04
C ARG A 350 5.87 21.51 -6.38
N ASP A 351 5.03 20.59 -6.84
CA ASP A 351 4.20 20.81 -8.02
C ASP A 351 3.28 22.04 -7.84
N GLU A 352 2.86 22.67 -8.94
CA GLU A 352 1.96 23.83 -8.91
C GLU A 352 0.65 23.53 -8.16
N THR A 353 0.14 22.30 -8.29
CA THR A 353 -1.05 21.83 -7.57
C THR A 353 -0.82 21.81 -6.07
N GLU A 354 0.30 21.23 -5.65
CA GLU A 354 0.74 21.16 -4.25
C GLU A 354 0.95 22.55 -3.65
N PHE A 355 1.48 23.49 -4.45
CA PHE A 355 1.69 24.89 -4.06
C PHE A 355 0.38 25.66 -3.90
N LYS A 356 -0.61 25.40 -4.77
CA LYS A 356 -1.95 26.00 -4.70
C LYS A 356 -2.76 25.51 -3.50
N ILE A 357 -2.51 24.29 -3.00
CA ILE A 357 -3.17 23.79 -1.78
C ILE A 357 -2.79 24.64 -0.56
N CYS A 358 -1.50 24.89 -0.38
CA CYS A 358 -0.99 25.78 0.66
C CYS A 358 0.43 26.23 0.30
N SER A 359 0.77 27.48 0.61
CA SER A 359 2.11 28.02 0.38
C SER A 359 2.44 29.08 1.42
N ILE A 360 3.74 29.34 1.60
CA ILE A 360 4.16 30.44 2.46
C ILE A 360 3.95 31.75 1.67
N PRO A 361 3.31 32.80 2.21
CA PRO A 361 2.84 33.98 1.45
C PRO A 361 3.88 34.77 0.62
N PHE A 362 5.16 34.40 0.66
CA PHE A 362 6.26 35.00 -0.12
C PHE A 362 7.14 33.98 -0.85
N SER A 363 6.79 32.68 -0.82
CA SER A 363 7.51 31.66 -1.58
C SER A 363 7.18 31.75 -3.06
N ILE A 364 8.17 31.52 -3.91
CA ILE A 364 8.04 31.41 -5.36
C ILE A 364 7.98 29.93 -5.72
N ASN A 365 6.96 29.52 -6.45
CA ASN A 365 6.89 28.14 -6.92
C ASN A 365 7.79 27.92 -8.14
N ILE A 366 8.75 27.03 -8.02
CA ILE A 366 9.55 26.53 -9.13
C ILE A 366 9.61 25.01 -8.96
N PRO A 367 8.67 24.26 -9.54
CA PRO A 367 8.61 22.80 -9.39
C PRO A 367 9.96 22.14 -9.69
N LEU A 368 10.32 21.12 -8.90
CA LEU A 368 11.58 20.39 -9.08
C LEU A 368 11.73 19.84 -10.50
N ALA A 369 10.65 19.37 -11.12
CA ALA A 369 10.65 18.88 -12.49
C ALA A 369 11.06 19.96 -13.51
N ASP A 370 10.70 21.23 -13.25
CA ASP A 370 11.03 22.34 -14.12
C ASP A 370 12.49 22.77 -13.95
N LEU A 371 13.07 22.66 -12.74
CA LEU A 371 14.50 22.93 -12.50
C LEU A 371 15.42 22.09 -13.40
N TYR A 372 15.02 20.86 -13.76
CA TYR A 372 15.75 20.01 -14.69
C TYR A 372 15.72 20.50 -16.14
N ASN A 373 14.75 21.33 -16.52
CA ASN A 373 14.55 21.74 -17.91
C ASN A 373 14.72 23.25 -18.12
N LEU A 374 14.73 24.04 -17.04
CA LEU A 374 14.85 25.49 -17.10
C LEU A 374 16.21 25.92 -17.71
N PRO A 375 16.21 26.77 -18.76
CA PRO A 375 17.44 27.26 -19.36
C PRO A 375 18.16 28.26 -18.45
N CYS A 376 17.41 29.06 -17.70
CA CYS A 376 17.90 30.01 -16.72
C CYS A 376 16.93 30.12 -15.55
N LEU A 377 17.43 30.56 -14.40
CA LEU A 377 16.60 30.78 -13.21
C LEU A 377 16.15 32.25 -13.14
N PRO A 378 14.84 32.53 -13.06
CA PRO A 378 14.31 33.89 -13.03
C PRO A 378 14.35 34.49 -11.61
N ILE A 379 15.52 34.43 -10.96
CA ILE A 379 15.69 34.91 -9.57
C ILE A 379 16.98 35.71 -9.41
N ASP A 380 16.99 36.61 -8.43
CA ASP A 380 18.20 37.36 -8.06
C ASP A 380 19.19 36.45 -7.30
N LYS A 381 20.20 35.97 -8.02
CA LYS A 381 21.23 35.06 -7.50
C LYS A 381 22.06 35.67 -6.36
N ASN A 382 22.03 36.99 -6.16
CA ASN A 382 22.80 37.65 -5.10
C ASN A 382 22.13 37.55 -3.72
N LYS A 383 20.85 37.18 -3.67
CA LYS A 383 20.11 37.01 -2.40
C LYS A 383 20.30 35.61 -1.84
N GLN A 384 20.22 35.48 -0.52
CA GLN A 384 20.24 34.18 0.13
C GLN A 384 19.00 33.37 -0.30
N ILE A 385 19.21 32.19 -0.89
CA ILE A 385 18.14 31.32 -1.38
C ILE A 385 17.89 30.22 -0.36
N TYR A 386 16.60 29.99 -0.10
CA TYR A 386 16.10 28.86 0.68
C TYR A 386 15.18 28.03 -0.19
N VAL A 387 15.26 26.72 -0.06
CA VAL A 387 14.44 25.78 -0.81
C VAL A 387 13.58 24.96 0.13
N ILE A 388 12.29 24.91 -0.14
CA ILE A 388 11.33 24.17 0.66
C ILE A 388 10.51 23.21 -0.21
N CYS A 389 10.18 22.05 0.35
CA CYS A 389 9.22 21.13 -0.22
C CYS A 389 8.27 20.63 0.89
N ARG A 390 7.50 19.56 0.63
CA ARG A 390 6.56 19.02 1.63
C ARG A 390 7.25 18.54 2.90
N SER A 391 8.32 17.75 2.78
CA SER A 391 8.94 17.01 3.89
C SER A 391 10.46 17.19 4.03
N GLY A 392 11.09 18.05 3.22
CA GLY A 392 12.54 18.29 3.27
C GLY A 392 13.39 17.29 2.46
N ASN A 393 12.77 16.46 1.62
CA ASN A 393 13.46 15.48 0.77
C ASN A 393 13.80 16.08 -0.60
N SER A 394 12.78 16.49 -1.36
CA SER A 394 12.95 17.09 -2.70
C SER A 394 13.71 18.42 -2.68
N SER A 395 13.66 19.14 -1.54
CA SER A 395 14.39 20.39 -1.36
C SER A 395 15.90 20.18 -1.42
N GLN A 396 16.42 19.09 -0.86
CA GLN A 396 17.86 18.79 -0.90
C GLN A 396 18.36 18.57 -2.33
N LEU A 397 17.60 17.83 -3.14
CA LEU A 397 17.91 17.61 -4.55
C LEU A 397 17.87 18.91 -5.35
N ALA A 398 16.89 19.77 -5.08
CA ALA A 398 16.81 21.09 -5.71
C ALA A 398 18.02 21.98 -5.36
N VAL A 399 18.51 21.97 -4.10
CA VAL A 399 19.73 22.69 -3.74
C VAL A 399 20.92 22.21 -4.55
N LYS A 400 21.10 20.88 -4.69
CA LYS A 400 22.17 20.30 -5.50
C LYS A 400 22.09 20.75 -6.96
N LEU A 401 20.90 20.73 -7.57
CA LEU A 401 20.71 21.22 -8.94
C LEU A 401 20.99 22.72 -9.09
N LEU A 402 20.57 23.53 -8.11
CA LEU A 402 20.84 24.97 -8.10
C LEU A 402 22.35 25.25 -8.03
N TYR A 403 23.08 24.46 -7.24
CA TYR A 403 24.53 24.52 -7.17
C TYR A 403 25.19 24.09 -8.49
N GLU A 404 24.92 22.87 -8.95
CA GLU A 404 25.63 22.24 -10.07
C GLU A 404 25.30 22.86 -11.43
N ARG A 405 24.02 23.20 -11.68
CA ARG A 405 23.57 23.67 -13.00
C ARG A 405 23.54 25.18 -13.13
N PHE A 406 23.22 25.88 -12.04
CA PHE A 406 22.99 27.33 -12.08
C PHE A 406 24.07 28.14 -11.37
N ASN A 407 25.08 27.45 -10.81
CA ASN A 407 26.23 27.99 -10.09
C ASN A 407 25.81 28.89 -8.91
N ILE A 408 24.80 28.45 -8.16
CA ILE A 408 24.26 29.15 -6.99
C ILE A 408 24.83 28.49 -5.73
N SER A 409 25.71 29.18 -5.00
CA SER A 409 26.36 28.66 -3.78
C SER A 409 25.69 29.11 -2.49
N ASN A 410 24.93 30.21 -2.52
CA ASN A 410 24.20 30.80 -1.40
C ASN A 410 22.78 30.20 -1.25
N VAL A 411 22.67 28.87 -1.33
CA VAL A 411 21.41 28.14 -1.31
C VAL A 411 21.38 27.13 -0.16
N LYS A 412 20.25 27.04 0.56
CA LYS A 412 20.04 26.05 1.63
C LYS A 412 18.67 25.43 1.58
N ASP A 413 18.52 24.18 2.02
CA ASP A 413 17.22 23.53 2.13
C ASP A 413 16.61 23.69 3.53
N VAL A 414 15.28 23.67 3.62
CA VAL A 414 14.55 23.72 4.88
C VAL A 414 14.31 22.31 5.41
N ILE A 415 14.94 21.97 6.54
CA ILE A 415 14.83 20.66 7.18
C ILE A 415 13.38 20.40 7.56
N GLY A 416 12.85 19.25 7.13
CA GLY A 416 11.48 18.82 7.39
C GLY A 416 10.41 19.55 6.57
N GLY A 417 10.81 20.48 5.69
CA GLY A 417 9.91 21.16 4.77
C GLY A 417 8.71 21.84 5.44
N LEU A 418 7.56 21.83 4.76
CA LEU A 418 6.32 22.39 5.29
C LEU A 418 5.76 21.63 6.50
N LYS A 419 6.04 20.32 6.64
CA LYS A 419 5.70 19.57 7.85
C LYS A 419 6.39 20.13 9.09
N SER A 420 7.63 20.65 8.96
CA SER A 420 8.29 21.35 10.06
C SER A 420 7.74 22.76 10.25
N TRP A 421 7.36 23.45 9.17
CA TRP A 421 6.76 24.79 9.24
C TRP A 421 5.44 24.81 10.02
N SER A 422 4.58 23.83 9.78
CA SER A 422 3.27 23.71 10.45
C SER A 422 3.37 23.45 11.97
N THR A 423 4.53 23.01 12.46
CA THR A 423 4.78 22.92 13.92
C THR A 423 4.88 24.30 14.58
N ILE A 424 5.27 25.32 13.81
CA ILE A 424 5.41 26.71 14.26
C ILE A 424 4.14 27.50 13.95
N ASN A 425 3.57 27.30 12.76
CA ASN A 425 2.28 27.87 12.39
C ASN A 425 1.20 26.78 12.39
N LYS A 426 0.51 26.63 13.52
CA LYS A 426 -0.54 25.61 13.70
C LYS A 426 -1.76 25.80 12.80
N GLU A 427 -1.95 27.00 12.25
CA GLU A 427 -3.03 27.30 11.30
C GLU A 427 -2.64 26.96 9.86
N PHE A 428 -1.35 26.62 9.60
CA PHE A 428 -0.89 26.27 8.28
C PHE A 428 -1.42 24.90 7.85
N PRO A 429 -2.09 24.78 6.69
CA PRO A 429 -2.66 23.51 6.25
C PRO A 429 -1.54 22.51 5.92
N ILE A 430 -1.67 21.30 6.46
CA ILE A 430 -0.87 20.14 6.06
C ILE A 430 -1.80 19.20 5.29
N TYR A 431 -1.34 18.73 4.14
CA TYR A 431 -1.94 17.64 3.38
C TYR A 431 -0.98 16.47 3.31
#